data_AF-A0A6A6GAX2-F1
#
_entry.id   AF-A0A6A6GAX2-F1
#
_cell.length_a   1.000
_cell.length_b   1.000
_cell.length_c   1.000
_cell.angle_alpha   90.00
_cell.angle_beta   90.00
_cell.angle_gamma   90.00
#
_symmetry.space_group_name_H-M   'P 1'
#
loop_
_entity.id
_entity.type
_entity.pdbx_description
1 polymer ?
#
loop_
_entity_poly.entity_id
_entity_poly.type
_entity_poly.pdbx_seq_one_letter_code
_entity_poly.pdbx_strand_id
1 'polypeptide(L)'
;MHKDQPGTQIDPSDLLNDISEKATRLMELPSVFISSDILGSYIRLQAQLNRPQNFPALFDLYRNKPSPRPLDKAPYITFAAPSPNAPSVAIHPDVAEIALSAAIKYHSLPLALSIIDSTYCHKSYARFKIIKSAIVPIAGTFIAPIAAYTLANKFALIQTTMDTGHATTVAMAGIMTYIAVVGSMGYIAVTTANDQMVRVTWSSGMPLWERWVREEERAAVDRIAQAWGFRNRVKWGDEEGAEWDELREWAGVRGMVLDKVEFMQGME
;
A
#
# COMPACT_ATOMS: atom_id res chain seq x y z
N MET A 1 -59.69 22.74 10.89
CA MET A 1 -58.64 22.76 11.92
C MET A 1 -57.71 21.59 11.66
N HIS A 2 -56.74 21.79 10.76
CA HIS A 2 -55.63 20.86 10.58
C HIS A 2 -54.58 21.26 11.63
N LYS A 3 -54.22 20.32 12.50
CA LYS A 3 -53.27 20.54 13.58
C LYS A 3 -51.89 20.45 12.94
N ASP A 4 -51.24 21.59 12.75
CA ASP A 4 -49.85 21.65 12.27
C ASP A 4 -48.99 20.79 13.22
N GLN A 5 -48.39 19.74 12.66
CA GLN A 5 -47.43 18.92 13.40
C GLN A 5 -46.23 19.81 13.74
N PRO A 6 -45.74 19.80 15.00
CA PRO A 6 -44.58 20.58 15.37
C PRO A 6 -43.39 20.08 14.55
N GLY A 7 -42.83 20.96 13.71
CA GLY A 7 -41.66 20.64 12.89
C GLY A 7 -40.54 20.12 13.76
N THR A 8 -40.15 18.87 13.54
CA THR A 8 -39.04 18.21 14.22
C THR A 8 -37.79 19.04 13.98
N GLN A 9 -37.23 19.66 15.01
CA GLN A 9 -35.90 20.26 14.92
C GLN A 9 -34.91 19.10 14.74
N ILE A 10 -34.42 18.93 13.51
CA ILE A 10 -33.42 17.91 13.19
C ILE A 10 -32.08 18.46 13.65
N ASP A 11 -31.47 17.81 14.65
CA ASP A 11 -30.12 18.16 15.06
C ASP A 11 -29.12 17.80 13.94
N PRO A 12 -28.16 18.68 13.63
CA PRO A 12 -27.21 18.45 12.55
C PRO A 12 -26.37 17.20 12.78
N SER A 13 -26.07 16.83 14.03
CA SER A 13 -25.37 15.59 14.37
C SER A 13 -26.16 14.34 14.00
N ASP A 14 -27.48 14.36 14.17
CA ASP A 14 -28.34 13.22 13.85
C ASP A 14 -28.42 13.02 12.35
N LEU A 15 -28.49 14.11 11.58
CA LEU A 15 -28.43 14.05 10.13
C LEU A 15 -27.10 13.45 9.62
N LEU A 16 -25.96 13.82 10.22
CA LEU A 16 -24.66 13.27 9.84
C LEU A 16 -24.57 11.77 10.16
N ASN A 17 -25.13 11.34 11.30
CA ASN A 17 -25.21 9.93 11.66
C ASN A 17 -26.08 9.14 10.69
N ASP A 18 -27.26 9.68 10.34
CA ASP A 18 -28.17 9.07 9.37
C ASP A 18 -27.50 8.90 8.01
N ILE A 19 -26.75 9.90 7.53
CA ILE A 19 -26.02 9.81 6.26
C ILE A 19 -24.95 8.73 6.33
N SER A 20 -24.16 8.72 7.41
CA SER A 20 -23.10 7.72 7.60
C SER A 20 -23.66 6.30 7.69
N GLU A 21 -24.76 6.10 8.41
CA GLU A 21 -25.43 4.82 8.59
C GLU A 21 -26.05 4.34 7.27
N LYS A 22 -26.76 5.20 6.55
CA LYS A 22 -27.34 4.86 5.25
C LYS A 22 -26.27 4.55 4.21
N ALA A 23 -25.17 5.29 4.19
CA ALA A 23 -24.03 5.00 3.32
C ALA A 23 -23.42 3.62 3.65
N THR A 24 -23.30 3.28 4.93
CA THR A 24 -22.74 1.99 5.38
C THR A 24 -23.67 0.84 5.00
N ARG A 25 -24.98 0.98 5.26
CA ARG A 25 -26.00 0.01 4.85
C ARG A 25 -26.00 -0.24 3.34
N LEU A 26 -25.82 0.80 2.53
CA LEU A 26 -25.74 0.66 1.07
C LEU A 26 -24.56 -0.23 0.66
N MET A 27 -23.42 -0.09 1.34
CA MET A 27 -22.24 -0.92 1.09
C MET A 27 -22.43 -2.38 1.54
N GLU A 28 -23.29 -2.64 2.52
CA GLU A 28 -23.60 -3.99 3.01
C GLU A 28 -24.56 -4.77 2.11
N LEU A 29 -25.38 -4.08 1.30
CA LEU A 29 -26.37 -4.73 0.43
C LEU A 29 -25.73 -5.73 -0.54
N PRO A 30 -26.20 -6.99 -0.62
CA PRO A 30 -25.59 -8.02 -1.45
C PRO A 30 -25.66 -7.71 -2.95
N SER A 31 -26.65 -6.92 -3.38
CA SER A 31 -26.83 -6.50 -4.77
C SER A 31 -25.81 -5.47 -5.26
N VAL A 32 -25.13 -4.76 -4.35
CA VAL A 32 -24.20 -3.68 -4.69
C VAL A 32 -22.80 -4.23 -4.88
N PHE A 33 -22.27 -4.15 -6.09
CA PHE A 33 -20.85 -4.41 -6.33
C PHE A 33 -20.01 -3.23 -5.86
N ILE A 34 -19.03 -3.48 -4.98
CA ILE A 34 -18.12 -2.44 -4.51
C ILE A 34 -16.94 -2.40 -5.48
N SER A 35 -16.86 -1.34 -6.29
CA SER A 35 -15.66 -1.03 -7.08
C SER A 35 -14.66 -0.21 -6.26
N SER A 36 -13.42 -0.10 -6.75
CA SER A 36 -12.39 0.76 -6.12
C SER A 36 -12.84 2.23 -6.03
N ASP A 37 -13.56 2.73 -7.03
CA ASP A 37 -14.03 4.12 -7.06
C ASP A 37 -15.16 4.36 -6.05
N ILE A 38 -16.06 3.39 -5.91
CA ILE A 38 -17.14 3.42 -4.91
C ILE A 38 -16.54 3.39 -3.51
N LEU A 39 -15.56 2.51 -3.27
CA LEU A 39 -14.83 2.44 -2.01
C LEU A 39 -14.13 3.78 -1.68
N GLY A 40 -13.41 4.35 -2.65
CA GLY A 40 -12.74 5.64 -2.48
C GLY A 40 -13.71 6.79 -2.20
N SER A 41 -14.88 6.79 -2.85
CA SER A 41 -15.93 7.79 -2.62
C SER A 41 -16.54 7.67 -1.23
N TYR A 42 -16.83 6.44 -0.77
CA TYR A 42 -17.32 6.19 0.58
C TYR A 42 -16.31 6.66 1.65
N ILE A 43 -15.02 6.35 1.47
CA ILE A 43 -13.99 6.72 2.44
C ILE A 43 -13.82 8.23 2.52
N ARG A 44 -13.85 8.93 1.39
CA ARG A 44 -13.84 10.40 1.36
C ARG A 44 -15.06 10.98 2.08
N LEU A 45 -16.25 10.42 1.84
CA LEU A 45 -17.47 10.83 2.51
C LEU A 45 -17.34 10.66 4.03
N GLN A 46 -16.95 9.47 4.51
CA GLN A 46 -16.82 9.24 5.95
C GLN A 46 -15.68 10.03 6.60
N ALA A 47 -14.59 10.28 5.86
CA ALA A 47 -13.52 11.16 6.31
C ALA A 47 -14.01 12.61 6.47
N GLN A 48 -14.89 13.10 5.58
CA GLN A 48 -15.53 14.41 5.71
C GLN A 48 -16.52 14.47 6.87
N LEU A 49 -17.21 13.36 7.15
CA LEU A 49 -18.12 13.23 8.30
C LEU A 49 -17.38 13.03 9.64
N ASN A 50 -16.05 12.91 9.65
CA ASN A 50 -15.24 12.55 10.82
C ASN A 50 -15.69 11.24 11.50
N ARG A 51 -16.09 10.23 10.72
CA ARG A 51 -16.53 8.92 11.22
C ARG A 51 -15.69 7.76 10.66
N PRO A 52 -14.40 7.64 11.02
CA PRO A 52 -13.50 6.63 10.45
C PRO A 52 -13.63 5.23 11.07
N GLN A 53 -14.47 5.04 12.09
CA GLN A 53 -14.57 3.82 12.90
C GLN A 53 -14.82 2.54 12.08
N ASN A 54 -15.55 2.65 10.97
CA ASN A 54 -15.97 1.50 10.17
C ASN A 54 -14.98 1.16 9.03
N PHE A 55 -13.85 1.85 8.90
CA PHE A 55 -12.91 1.62 7.79
C PHE A 55 -12.35 0.20 7.74
N PRO A 56 -11.81 -0.38 8.84
CA PRO A 56 -11.27 -1.74 8.79
C PRO A 56 -12.34 -2.76 8.38
N ALA A 57 -13.54 -2.67 8.97
CA ALA A 57 -14.66 -3.56 8.65
C ALA A 57 -15.08 -3.45 7.18
N LEU A 58 -15.10 -2.23 6.63
CA LEU A 58 -15.42 -2.02 5.22
C LEU A 58 -14.34 -2.58 4.28
N PHE A 59 -13.07 -2.44 4.63
CA PHE A 59 -11.97 -3.01 3.86
C PHE A 59 -12.05 -4.54 3.79
N ASP A 60 -12.44 -5.17 4.89
CA ASP A 60 -12.69 -6.61 4.92
C ASP A 60 -13.95 -6.99 4.15
N LEU A 61 -15.01 -6.18 4.22
CA LEU A 61 -16.20 -6.36 3.39
C LEU A 61 -15.85 -6.27 1.90
N TYR A 62 -15.11 -5.24 1.47
CA TYR A 62 -14.69 -5.06 0.08
C TYR A 62 -13.98 -6.30 -0.49
N ARG A 63 -13.17 -6.98 0.33
CA ARG A 63 -12.43 -8.19 -0.05
C ARG A 63 -13.28 -9.45 -0.10
N ASN A 64 -14.17 -9.58 0.87
CA ASN A 64 -14.95 -10.80 1.09
C ASN A 64 -16.32 -10.76 0.42
N LYS A 65 -16.74 -9.61 -0.14
CA LYS A 65 -18.05 -9.46 -0.74
C LYS A 65 -18.16 -10.28 -2.05
N PRO A 66 -19.16 -11.16 -2.16
CA PRO A 66 -19.44 -11.86 -3.41
C PRO A 66 -19.86 -10.87 -4.50
N SER A 67 -19.26 -10.98 -5.69
CA SER A 67 -19.61 -10.11 -6.82
C SER A 67 -20.84 -10.66 -7.53
N PRO A 68 -21.90 -9.86 -7.73
CA PRO A 68 -23.00 -10.26 -8.60
C PRO A 68 -22.47 -10.33 -10.04
N ARG A 69 -22.76 -11.42 -10.74
CA ARG A 69 -22.49 -11.60 -12.17
C ARG A 69 -23.80 -11.85 -12.91
N PRO A 70 -24.08 -11.11 -14.00
CA PRO A 70 -25.21 -11.42 -14.85
C PRO A 70 -24.97 -12.78 -15.51
N LEU A 71 -25.96 -13.67 -15.45
CA LEU A 71 -25.94 -14.87 -16.25
C LEU A 71 -26.48 -14.55 -17.65
N ASP A 72 -25.94 -15.18 -18.70
CA ASP A 72 -26.36 -14.96 -20.10
C ASP A 72 -27.85 -15.23 -20.36
N LYS A 73 -28.57 -15.83 -19.40
CA LYS A 73 -30.03 -16.03 -19.44
C LYS A 73 -30.67 -15.30 -18.27
N ALA A 74 -31.39 -14.22 -18.55
CA ALA A 74 -32.23 -13.52 -17.58
C ALA A 74 -33.30 -14.47 -16.98
N PRO A 75 -33.69 -14.33 -15.69
CA PRO A 75 -33.40 -13.26 -14.73
C PRO A 75 -32.51 -13.73 -13.54
N TYR A 76 -31.53 -14.62 -13.77
CA TYR A 76 -30.76 -15.19 -12.68
C TYR A 76 -29.43 -14.43 -12.47
N ILE A 77 -29.24 -13.88 -11.27
CA ILE A 77 -27.95 -13.31 -10.82
C ILE A 77 -27.20 -14.43 -10.09
N THR A 78 -25.94 -14.64 -10.47
CA THR A 78 -25.06 -15.56 -9.72
C THR A 78 -24.04 -14.76 -8.94
N PHE A 79 -23.70 -15.21 -7.73
CA PHE A 79 -22.67 -14.58 -6.92
C PHE A 79 -21.36 -15.34 -7.10
N ALA A 80 -20.35 -14.65 -7.62
CA ALA A 80 -19.02 -15.22 -7.72
C ALA A 80 -18.39 -15.28 -6.33
N ALA A 81 -17.71 -16.40 -6.02
CA ALA A 81 -16.98 -16.56 -4.77
C ALA A 81 -15.92 -15.44 -4.63
N PRO A 82 -15.79 -14.83 -3.44
CA PRO A 82 -14.81 -13.78 -3.21
C PRO A 82 -13.39 -14.33 -3.32
N SER A 83 -12.46 -13.46 -3.72
CA SER A 83 -11.02 -13.78 -3.78
C SER A 83 -10.23 -12.76 -2.95
N PRO A 84 -10.18 -12.94 -1.61
CA PRO A 84 -9.68 -11.89 -0.70
C PRO A 84 -8.20 -11.56 -0.93
N ASN A 85 -7.42 -12.53 -1.42
CA ASN A 85 -5.99 -12.41 -1.68
C ASN A 85 -5.67 -11.96 -3.12
N ALA A 86 -6.67 -11.64 -3.95
CA ALA A 86 -6.43 -11.20 -5.31
C ALA A 86 -5.88 -9.76 -5.35
N PRO A 87 -4.94 -9.45 -6.26
CA PRO A 87 -4.39 -8.10 -6.41
C PRO A 87 -5.43 -7.08 -6.90
N SER A 88 -6.50 -7.54 -7.58
CA SER A 88 -7.60 -6.70 -8.05
C SER A 88 -8.46 -6.11 -6.92
N VAL A 89 -8.36 -6.67 -5.72
CA VAL A 89 -9.09 -6.23 -4.52
C VAL A 89 -8.13 -5.59 -3.49
N ALA A 90 -6.93 -5.23 -3.94
CA ALA A 90 -6.01 -4.42 -3.14
C ALA A 90 -6.56 -2.99 -3.01
N ILE A 91 -6.41 -2.41 -1.83
CA ILE A 91 -6.81 -1.02 -1.59
C ILE A 91 -5.74 -0.12 -2.17
N HIS A 92 -6.16 0.86 -2.98
CA HIS A 92 -5.24 1.79 -3.59
C HIS A 92 -4.54 2.66 -2.52
N PRO A 93 -3.24 2.95 -2.64
CA PRO A 93 -2.49 3.74 -1.65
C PRO A 93 -3.14 5.08 -1.34
N ASP A 94 -3.66 5.81 -2.34
CA ASP A 94 -4.33 7.10 -2.12
C ASP A 94 -5.57 6.98 -1.23
N VAL A 95 -6.31 5.88 -1.34
CA VAL A 95 -7.51 5.62 -0.54
C VAL A 95 -7.11 5.25 0.89
N ALA A 96 -6.08 4.41 1.04
CA ALA A 96 -5.51 4.07 2.34
C ALA A 96 -4.94 5.30 3.05
N GLU A 97 -4.31 6.23 2.32
CA GLU A 97 -3.78 7.47 2.88
C GLU A 97 -4.89 8.38 3.40
N ILE A 98 -5.99 8.54 2.66
CA ILE A 98 -7.15 9.32 3.12
C ILE A 98 -7.72 8.70 4.40
N ALA A 99 -7.89 7.38 4.44
CA ALA A 99 -8.38 6.67 5.61
C ALA A 99 -7.46 6.86 6.82
N LEU A 100 -6.15 6.71 6.64
CA LEU A 100 -5.14 6.91 7.68
C LEU A 100 -5.14 8.36 8.19
N SER A 101 -5.23 9.33 7.28
CA SER A 101 -5.28 10.75 7.66
C SER A 101 -6.53 11.08 8.49
N ALA A 102 -7.67 10.45 8.18
CA ALA A 102 -8.90 10.60 8.95
C ALA A 102 -8.79 9.93 10.34
N ALA A 103 -8.11 8.79 10.43
CA ALA A 103 -7.82 8.13 11.70
C ALA A 103 -6.90 8.96 12.61
N ILE A 104 -5.84 9.55 12.04
CA ILE A 104 -4.94 10.47 12.74
C ILE A 104 -5.72 11.68 13.25
N LYS A 105 -6.61 12.27 12.43
CA LYS A 105 -7.47 13.40 12.85
C LYS A 105 -8.46 13.01 13.95
N TYR A 106 -8.96 11.79 13.94
CA TYR A 106 -9.83 11.24 14.98
C TYR A 106 -9.07 10.89 16.26
N HIS A 107 -7.73 10.90 16.23
CA HIS A 107 -6.86 10.65 17.37
C HIS A 107 -7.14 9.29 18.06
N SER A 108 -7.22 8.23 17.25
CA SER A 108 -7.33 6.86 17.76
C SER A 108 -6.22 6.00 17.17
N LEU A 109 -5.26 5.61 18.01
CA LEU A 109 -4.13 4.80 17.59
C LEU A 109 -4.56 3.39 17.15
N PRO A 110 -5.42 2.66 17.91
CA PRO A 110 -5.85 1.32 17.50
C PRO A 110 -6.58 1.33 16.14
N LEU A 111 -7.32 2.40 15.85
CA LEU A 111 -7.98 2.58 14.57
C LEU A 111 -6.97 2.81 13.44
N ALA A 112 -5.94 3.63 13.67
CA ALA A 112 -4.89 3.88 12.68
C ALA A 112 -4.09 2.59 12.39
N LEU A 113 -3.72 1.84 13.42
CA LEU A 113 -3.01 0.55 13.27
C LEU A 113 -3.87 -0.50 12.56
N SER A 114 -5.15 -0.62 12.91
CA SER A 114 -6.07 -1.55 12.23
C SER A 114 -6.32 -1.17 10.76
N ILE A 115 -6.28 0.12 10.40
CA ILE A 115 -6.29 0.55 8.99
C ILE A 115 -5.04 0.06 8.27
N ILE A 116 -3.85 0.20 8.87
CA ILE A 116 -2.60 -0.29 8.26
C ILE A 116 -2.68 -1.81 8.06
N ASP A 117 -3.16 -2.54 9.06
CA ASP A 117 -3.33 -3.99 8.99
C ASP A 117 -4.32 -4.43 7.91
N SER A 118 -5.45 -3.72 7.82
CA SER A 118 -6.46 -3.95 6.80
C SER A 118 -6.14 -3.29 5.45
N THR A 119 -4.95 -2.69 5.24
CA THR A 119 -4.52 -2.11 3.96
C THR A 119 -3.17 -2.68 3.52
N TYR A 120 -2.08 -2.05 3.94
CA TYR A 120 -0.71 -2.32 3.49
C TYR A 120 -0.20 -3.70 3.93
N CYS A 121 -0.59 -4.19 5.11
CA CYS A 121 -0.18 -5.50 5.61
C CYS A 121 -0.84 -6.67 4.88
N HIS A 122 -1.91 -6.42 4.12
CA HIS A 122 -2.68 -7.50 3.53
C HIS A 122 -1.99 -8.11 2.30
N LYS A 123 -2.13 -9.43 2.12
CA LYS A 123 -1.49 -10.18 1.02
C LYS A 123 -1.88 -9.68 -0.37
N SER A 124 -3.10 -9.14 -0.51
CA SER A 124 -3.56 -8.53 -1.77
C SER A 124 -2.73 -7.31 -2.15
N TYR A 125 -2.34 -6.47 -1.18
CA TYR A 125 -1.53 -5.28 -1.42
C TYR A 125 -0.12 -5.63 -1.88
N ALA A 126 0.54 -6.59 -1.21
CA ALA A 126 1.87 -7.07 -1.62
C ALA A 126 1.86 -7.58 -3.08
N ARG A 127 0.84 -8.35 -3.47
CA ARG A 127 0.67 -8.84 -4.84
C ARG A 127 0.41 -7.71 -5.84
N PHE A 128 -0.44 -6.75 -5.47
CA PHE A 128 -0.70 -5.56 -6.28
C PHE A 128 0.57 -4.74 -6.51
N LYS A 129 1.37 -4.53 -5.46
CA LYS A 129 2.66 -3.84 -5.57
C LYS A 129 3.64 -4.55 -6.51
N ILE A 130 3.74 -5.87 -6.41
CA ILE A 130 4.58 -6.67 -7.33
C ILE A 130 4.13 -6.48 -8.77
N ILE A 131 2.82 -6.57 -9.04
CA ILE A 131 2.29 -6.40 -10.40
C ILE A 131 2.50 -4.96 -10.90
N LYS A 132 2.30 -3.96 -10.05
CA LYS A 132 2.43 -2.55 -10.46
C LYS A 132 3.88 -2.12 -10.68
N SER A 133 4.78 -2.53 -9.79
CA SER A 133 6.13 -1.97 -9.72
C SER A 133 7.23 -2.94 -10.16
N ALA A 134 7.01 -4.27 -10.13
CA ALA A 134 8.02 -5.25 -10.51
C ALA A 134 7.84 -5.83 -11.93
N ILE A 135 6.69 -5.65 -12.58
CA ILE A 135 6.45 -6.22 -13.92
C ILE A 135 7.46 -5.73 -14.96
N VAL A 136 7.75 -4.43 -14.94
CA VAL A 136 8.67 -3.80 -15.91
C VAL A 136 10.10 -4.33 -15.76
N PRO A 137 10.73 -4.31 -14.56
CA PRO A 137 12.08 -4.85 -14.41
C PRO A 137 12.15 -6.36 -14.64
N ILE A 138 11.11 -7.12 -14.23
CA ILE A 138 11.05 -8.56 -14.48
C ILE A 138 11.00 -8.83 -15.99
N ALA A 139 10.09 -8.18 -16.72
CA ALA A 139 10.00 -8.31 -18.17
C ALA A 139 11.31 -7.91 -18.87
N GLY A 140 11.93 -6.82 -18.43
CA GLY A 140 13.22 -6.36 -18.94
C GLY A 140 14.32 -7.43 -18.79
N THR A 141 14.37 -8.11 -17.64
CA THR A 141 15.35 -9.18 -17.38
C THR A 141 15.15 -10.38 -18.30
N PHE A 142 13.89 -10.75 -18.59
CA PHE A 142 13.58 -11.86 -19.51
C PHE A 142 13.84 -11.52 -20.99
N ILE A 143 13.63 -10.26 -21.39
CA ILE A 143 13.84 -9.81 -22.77
C ILE A 143 15.33 -9.52 -23.05
N ALA A 144 16.11 -9.20 -22.01
CA ALA A 144 17.52 -8.80 -22.13
C ALA A 144 18.40 -9.78 -22.93
N PRO A 145 18.36 -11.12 -22.75
CA PRO A 145 19.19 -12.04 -23.53
C PRO A 145 18.88 -12.02 -25.03
N ILE A 146 17.60 -11.89 -25.39
CA ILE A 146 17.15 -11.82 -26.79
C ILE A 146 17.63 -10.51 -27.42
N ALA A 147 17.46 -9.39 -26.71
CA ALA A 147 17.94 -8.09 -27.15
C ALA A 147 19.48 -8.07 -27.29
N ALA A 148 20.20 -8.65 -26.32
CA ALA A 148 21.66 -8.76 -26.35
C ALA A 148 22.15 -9.59 -27.55
N TYR A 149 21.50 -10.72 -27.85
CA TYR A 149 21.86 -11.56 -28.99
C TYR A 149 21.62 -10.85 -30.33
N THR A 150 20.48 -10.18 -30.48
CA THR A 150 20.17 -9.43 -31.72
C THR A 150 21.14 -8.26 -31.93
N LEU A 151 21.49 -7.53 -30.86
CA LEU A 151 22.48 -6.46 -30.90
C LEU A 151 23.88 -7.00 -31.22
N ALA A 152 24.29 -8.09 -30.57
CA ALA A 152 25.59 -8.73 -30.82
C ALA A 152 25.74 -9.20 -32.28
N ASN A 153 24.68 -9.77 -32.88
CA ASN A 153 24.68 -10.13 -34.30
C ASN A 153 24.92 -8.93 -35.23
N LYS A 154 24.34 -7.77 -34.92
CA LYS A 154 24.56 -6.55 -35.71
C LYS A 154 25.98 -6.03 -35.55
N PHE A 155 26.53 -6.05 -34.34
CA PHE A 155 27.92 -5.67 -34.09
C PHE A 155 28.93 -6.56 -34.81
N ALA A 156 28.69 -7.88 -34.84
CA ALA A 156 29.58 -8.83 -35.50
C ALA A 156 29.69 -8.62 -37.02
N LEU A 157 28.69 -8.01 -37.67
CA LEU A 157 28.73 -7.73 -39.11
C LEU A 157 29.62 -6.54 -39.48
N ILE A 158 29.88 -5.64 -38.53
CA ILE A 158 30.63 -4.39 -38.76
C ILE A 158 32.12 -4.59 -38.46
N GLN A 159 32.45 -5.64 -37.70
CA GLN A 159 33.80 -5.93 -37.25
C GLN A 159 34.49 -6.90 -38.22
N THR A 160 35.79 -6.67 -38.47
CA THR A 160 36.58 -7.41 -39.49
C THR A 160 37.75 -8.21 -38.91
N THR A 161 37.95 -8.16 -37.59
CA THR A 161 39.13 -8.76 -36.92
C THR A 161 38.92 -10.17 -36.37
N MET A 162 37.69 -10.70 -36.38
CA MET A 162 37.31 -11.99 -35.81
C MET A 162 36.26 -12.65 -36.70
N ASP A 163 36.14 -13.98 -36.59
CA ASP A 163 35.02 -14.70 -37.18
C ASP A 163 33.69 -14.31 -36.50
N THR A 164 32.63 -14.26 -37.30
CA THR A 164 31.29 -13.85 -36.92
C THR A 164 30.74 -14.60 -35.70
N GLY A 165 31.01 -15.91 -35.57
CA GLY A 165 30.59 -16.70 -34.41
C GLY A 165 31.33 -16.33 -33.12
N HIS A 166 32.62 -15.99 -33.22
CA HIS A 166 33.41 -15.55 -32.06
C HIS A 166 33.07 -14.10 -31.68
N ALA A 167 32.86 -13.22 -32.67
CA ALA A 167 32.50 -11.83 -32.44
C ALA A 167 31.13 -11.69 -31.72
N THR A 168 30.14 -12.49 -32.12
CA THR A 168 28.80 -12.48 -31.50
C THR A 168 28.82 -12.94 -30.05
N THR A 169 29.54 -14.02 -29.74
CA THR A 169 29.63 -14.57 -28.38
C THR A 169 30.33 -13.60 -27.44
N VAL A 170 31.45 -13.00 -27.87
CA VAL A 170 32.18 -11.99 -27.08
C VAL A 170 31.34 -10.73 -26.87
N ALA A 171 30.68 -10.22 -27.91
CA ALA A 171 29.81 -9.05 -27.80
C ALA A 171 28.60 -9.30 -26.88
N MET A 172 27.95 -10.47 -27.01
CA MET A 172 26.85 -10.87 -26.14
C MET A 172 27.30 -10.98 -24.68
N ALA A 173 28.47 -11.59 -24.42
CA ALA A 173 29.02 -11.69 -23.08
C ALA A 173 29.29 -10.31 -22.47
N GLY A 174 29.85 -9.38 -23.24
CA GLY A 174 30.06 -8.00 -22.80
C GLY A 174 28.76 -7.27 -22.45
N ILE A 175 27.77 -7.33 -23.34
CA ILE A 175 26.44 -6.71 -23.13
C ILE A 175 25.74 -7.30 -21.90
N MET A 176 25.70 -8.63 -21.79
CA MET A 176 25.07 -9.31 -20.66
C MET A 176 25.77 -9.02 -19.34
N THR A 177 27.10 -8.92 -19.33
CA THR A 177 27.86 -8.54 -18.14
C THR A 177 27.48 -7.13 -17.68
N TYR A 178 27.40 -6.17 -18.61
CA TYR A 178 26.97 -4.81 -18.29
C TYR A 178 25.55 -4.79 -17.72
N ILE A 179 24.60 -5.47 -18.37
CA ILE A 179 23.21 -5.56 -17.89
C ILE A 179 23.13 -6.20 -16.51
N ALA A 180 23.89 -7.27 -16.25
CA ALA A 180 23.91 -7.92 -14.95
C ALA A 180 24.47 -7.01 -13.85
N VAL A 181 25.58 -6.32 -14.11
CA VAL A 181 26.20 -5.40 -13.14
C VAL A 181 25.27 -4.21 -12.87
N VAL A 182 24.79 -3.51 -13.90
CA VAL A 182 23.91 -2.35 -13.74
C VAL A 182 22.55 -2.77 -13.15
N GLY A 183 22.02 -3.92 -13.55
CA GLY A 183 20.78 -4.48 -12.99
C GLY A 183 20.93 -4.79 -11.50
N SER A 184 22.07 -5.36 -11.07
CA SER A 184 22.33 -5.62 -9.65
C SER A 184 22.43 -4.32 -8.84
N MET A 185 23.07 -3.28 -9.38
CA MET A 185 23.13 -1.96 -8.74
C MET A 185 21.74 -1.34 -8.63
N GLY A 186 20.92 -1.42 -9.68
CA GLY A 186 19.53 -0.95 -9.66
C GLY A 186 18.67 -1.66 -8.63
N TYR A 187 18.82 -2.99 -8.50
CA TYR A 187 18.14 -3.77 -7.47
C TYR A 187 18.50 -3.28 -6.06
N ILE A 188 19.79 -3.08 -5.78
CA ILE A 188 20.25 -2.56 -4.49
C ILE A 188 19.66 -1.17 -4.27
N ALA A 189 19.82 -0.25 -5.23
CA ALA A 189 19.32 1.13 -5.11
C ALA A 189 17.82 1.20 -4.80
N VAL A 190 16.99 0.41 -5.49
CA VAL A 190 15.53 0.38 -5.26
C VAL A 190 15.16 -0.25 -3.92
N THR A 191 15.90 -1.26 -3.48
CA THR A 191 15.62 -1.96 -2.21
C THR A 191 16.23 -1.27 -0.98
N THR A 192 17.18 -0.36 -1.17
CA THR A 192 17.81 0.43 -0.10
C THR A 192 17.40 1.90 -0.08
N ALA A 193 16.54 2.34 -1.01
CA ALA A 193 16.07 3.72 -1.04
C ALA A 193 15.42 4.10 0.31
N ASN A 194 15.90 5.20 0.91
CA ASN A 194 15.58 5.56 2.29
C ASN A 194 15.09 7.01 2.47
N ASP A 195 14.62 7.66 1.41
CA ASP A 195 14.31 9.10 1.43
C ASP A 195 13.12 9.49 2.33
N GLN A 196 12.41 8.50 2.87
CA GLN A 196 11.17 8.65 3.63
C GLN A 196 11.19 8.01 5.03
N MET A 197 12.35 7.62 5.57
CA MET A 197 12.46 7.24 6.98
C MET A 197 12.79 8.46 7.83
N VAL A 198 11.86 8.86 8.71
CA VAL A 198 12.08 9.97 9.65
C VAL A 198 12.28 9.45 11.07
N ARG A 199 11.35 8.63 11.56
CA ARG A 199 11.37 8.05 12.92
C ARG A 199 11.45 6.53 12.88
N VAL A 200 10.74 5.90 11.95
CA VAL A 200 10.63 4.44 11.85
C VAL A 200 11.58 3.94 10.78
N THR A 201 12.50 3.08 11.20
CA THR A 201 13.50 2.44 10.35
C THR A 201 13.39 0.92 10.39
N TRP A 202 13.98 0.24 9.41
CA TRP A 202 14.04 -1.22 9.43
C TRP A 202 15.07 -1.74 10.44
N SER A 203 14.75 -2.85 11.11
CA SER A 203 15.71 -3.54 11.97
C SER A 203 16.90 -4.07 11.17
N SER A 204 18.04 -4.18 11.86
CA SER A 204 19.23 -4.81 11.27
C SER A 204 18.93 -6.27 10.93
N GLY A 205 19.40 -6.73 9.77
CA GLY A 205 19.19 -8.11 9.30
C GLY A 205 17.89 -8.36 8.51
N MET A 206 16.98 -7.39 8.38
CA MET A 206 15.79 -7.58 7.55
C MET A 206 16.15 -7.73 6.04
N PRO A 207 15.61 -8.74 5.34
CA PRO A 207 15.85 -8.93 3.91
C PRO A 207 15.43 -7.74 3.05
N LEU A 208 16.25 -7.38 2.06
CA LEU A 208 16.02 -6.25 1.14
C LEU A 208 14.68 -6.34 0.40
N TRP A 209 14.28 -7.55 0.00
CA TRP A 209 12.99 -7.76 -0.66
C TRP A 209 11.80 -7.47 0.26
N GLU A 210 11.87 -7.89 1.52
CA GLU A 210 10.79 -7.66 2.48
C GLU A 210 10.64 -6.17 2.78
N ARG A 211 11.77 -5.46 2.94
CA ARG A 211 11.79 -3.99 3.07
C ARG A 211 11.08 -3.34 1.90
N TRP A 212 11.44 -3.72 0.68
CA TRP A 212 10.79 -3.18 -0.50
C TRP A 212 9.29 -3.48 -0.50
N VAL A 213 8.84 -4.72 -0.31
CA VAL A 213 7.39 -5.05 -0.34
C VAL A 213 6.60 -4.30 0.73
N ARG A 214 7.17 -4.11 1.92
CA ARG A 214 6.51 -3.53 3.10
C ARG A 214 6.85 -2.06 3.32
N GLU A 215 7.44 -1.40 2.33
CA GLU A 215 7.91 -0.03 2.49
C GLU A 215 6.77 0.97 2.74
N GLU A 216 5.59 0.77 2.15
CA GLU A 216 4.42 1.61 2.39
C GLU A 216 3.79 1.35 3.77
N GLU A 217 3.89 0.11 4.28
CA GLU A 217 3.51 -0.22 5.66
C GLU A 217 4.37 0.60 6.62
N ARG A 218 5.70 0.57 6.46
CA ARG A 218 6.63 1.36 7.28
C ARG A 218 6.37 2.86 7.15
N ALA A 219 6.16 3.38 5.95
CA ALA A 219 5.87 4.80 5.74
C ALA A 219 4.56 5.24 6.43
N ALA A 220 3.54 4.39 6.44
CA ALA A 220 2.29 4.66 7.16
C ALA A 220 2.51 4.70 8.69
N VAL A 221 3.30 3.77 9.22
CA VAL A 221 3.67 3.72 10.65
C VAL A 221 4.51 4.94 11.03
N ASP A 222 5.44 5.35 10.18
CA ASP A 222 6.25 6.56 10.37
C ASP A 222 5.38 7.82 10.48
N ARG A 223 4.34 7.92 9.65
CA ARG A 223 3.38 9.01 9.73
C ARG A 223 2.57 9.01 11.04
N ILE A 224 2.18 7.83 11.53
CA ILE A 224 1.55 7.69 12.85
C ILE A 224 2.53 8.15 13.95
N ALA A 225 3.78 7.67 13.91
CA ALA A 225 4.81 8.05 14.88
C ALA A 225 5.07 9.56 14.91
N GLN A 226 5.05 10.22 13.76
CA GLN A 226 5.16 11.68 13.66
C GLN A 226 3.93 12.42 14.21
N ALA A 227 2.74 11.81 14.12
CA ALA A 227 1.51 12.43 14.61
C ALA A 227 1.31 12.28 16.13
N TRP A 228 1.73 11.15 16.70
CA TRP A 228 1.59 10.85 18.13
C TRP A 228 2.76 11.36 18.99
N GLY A 229 3.99 11.28 18.47
CA GLY A 229 5.16 11.68 19.24
C GLY A 229 5.43 13.18 19.17
N PHE A 230 6.50 13.63 19.83
CA PHE A 230 6.83 15.04 19.89
C PHE A 230 7.18 15.60 18.50
N ARG A 231 6.74 16.84 18.22
CA ARG A 231 7.16 17.56 17.00
C ARG A 231 8.63 18.00 17.04
N ASN A 232 9.20 18.15 18.22
CA ASN A 232 10.58 18.61 18.38
C ASN A 232 11.55 17.43 18.34
N ARG A 233 12.49 17.46 17.38
CA ARG A 233 13.48 16.41 17.15
C ARG A 233 14.38 16.14 18.36
N VAL A 234 14.65 17.16 19.18
CA VAL A 234 15.51 17.04 20.36
C VAL A 234 14.85 16.22 21.49
N LYS A 235 13.53 16.09 21.44
CA LYS A 235 12.76 15.32 22.43
C LYS A 235 12.40 13.92 21.93
N TRP A 236 12.82 13.55 20.73
CA TRP A 236 12.57 12.21 20.21
C TRP A 236 13.36 11.20 21.05
N GLY A 237 12.68 10.16 21.51
CA GLY A 237 13.24 9.15 22.41
C GLY A 237 12.77 9.28 23.86
N ASP A 238 12.31 10.47 24.26
CA ASP A 238 11.77 10.74 25.61
C ASP A 238 10.25 10.50 25.68
N GLU A 239 9.62 10.05 24.59
CA GLU A 239 8.19 9.74 24.59
C GLU A 239 7.86 8.50 25.43
N GLU A 240 6.95 8.69 26.37
CA GLU A 240 6.39 7.67 27.26
C GLU A 240 4.86 7.68 27.17
N GLY A 241 4.25 6.51 27.32
CA GLY A 241 2.79 6.38 27.40
C GLY A 241 2.31 5.07 26.79
N ALA A 242 1.15 4.60 27.25
CA ALA A 242 0.60 3.31 26.84
C ALA A 242 0.41 3.20 25.30
N GLU A 243 -0.09 4.26 24.66
CA GLU A 243 -0.23 4.29 23.19
C GLU A 243 1.13 4.30 22.47
N TRP A 244 2.13 4.98 23.03
CA TRP A 244 3.46 5.03 22.43
C TRP A 244 4.17 3.68 22.54
N ASP A 245 4.03 3.01 23.69
CA ASP A 245 4.55 1.67 23.90
C ASP A 245 3.84 0.63 23.03
N GLU A 246 2.52 0.75 22.84
CA GLU A 246 1.76 -0.08 21.89
C GLU A 246 2.28 0.09 20.45
N LEU A 247 2.52 1.34 20.01
CA LEU A 247 3.08 1.61 18.69
C LEU A 247 4.50 1.01 18.54
N ARG A 248 5.33 1.13 19.59
CA ARG A 248 6.68 0.59 19.63
C ARG A 248 6.68 -0.94 19.58
N GLU A 249 5.79 -1.59 20.33
CA GLU A 249 5.62 -3.05 20.33
C GLU A 249 5.11 -3.52 18.96
N TRP A 250 4.06 -2.90 18.42
CA TRP A 250 3.50 -3.23 17.11
C TRP A 250 4.56 -3.13 16.01
N ALA A 251 5.37 -2.05 16.01
CA ALA A 251 6.47 -1.87 15.08
C ALA A 251 7.58 -2.92 15.29
N GLY A 252 7.94 -3.18 16.55
CA GLY A 252 9.00 -4.12 16.93
C GLY A 252 8.74 -5.55 16.49
N VAL A 253 7.51 -6.07 16.69
CA VAL A 253 7.08 -7.40 16.24
C VAL A 253 7.22 -7.57 14.71
N ARG A 254 7.20 -6.45 13.99
CA ARG A 254 7.21 -6.38 12.53
C ARG A 254 8.59 -6.11 11.94
N GLY A 255 9.63 -6.09 12.77
CA GLY A 255 11.00 -5.81 12.36
C GLY A 255 11.24 -4.33 12.02
N MET A 256 10.41 -3.44 12.55
CA MET A 256 10.63 -2.00 12.48
C MET A 256 11.15 -1.52 13.83
N VAL A 257 12.04 -0.54 13.79
CA VAL A 257 12.60 0.13 14.96
C VAL A 257 12.12 1.57 14.93
N LEU A 258 11.27 1.89 15.90
CA LEU A 258 10.90 3.27 16.20
C LEU A 258 12.09 3.94 16.87
N ASP A 259 12.47 5.12 16.39
CA ASP A 259 13.42 5.99 17.05
C ASP A 259 14.79 5.32 17.29
N LYS A 260 15.39 4.84 16.19
CA LYS A 260 16.71 4.19 16.26
C LYS A 260 17.77 5.20 16.71
N VAL A 261 18.49 4.83 17.78
CA VAL A 261 19.50 5.66 18.45
C VAL A 261 20.53 6.27 17.49
N GLU A 262 20.99 5.51 16.50
CA GLU A 262 21.98 5.96 15.50
C GLU A 262 21.51 7.16 14.66
N PHE A 263 20.19 7.40 14.57
CA PHE A 263 19.62 8.51 13.80
C PHE A 263 19.08 9.64 14.68
N MET A 264 19.30 9.55 16.01
CA MET A 264 18.92 10.59 16.95
C MET A 264 19.96 11.71 17.00
N GLN A 265 19.48 12.95 17.00
CA GLN A 265 20.35 14.13 17.04
C GLN A 265 21.01 14.24 18.42
N GLY A 266 22.35 14.25 18.46
CA GLY A 266 23.13 14.44 19.70
C GLY A 266 23.60 13.15 20.38
N MET A 267 23.44 12.00 19.73
CA MET A 267 23.91 10.68 20.20
C MET A 267 25.15 10.17 19.43
N GLU A 268 25.88 11.08 18.75
CA GLU A 268 27.19 10.82 18.09
C GLU A 268 28.38 11.13 19.01
#